data_AF-A0AAE3JQQ6-F1
#
_entry.id   AF-A0AAE3JQQ6-F1
#
_cell.length_a   1.000
_cell.length_b   1.000
_cell.length_c   1.000
_cell.angle_alpha   90.00
_cell.angle_beta   90.00
_cell.angle_gamma   90.00
#
_symmetry.space_group_name_H-M   'P 1'
#
loop_
_entity.id
_entity.type
_entity.pdbx_description
1 polymer ?
#
loop_
_entity_poly.entity_id
_entity_poly.type
_entity_poly.pdbx_seq_one_letter_code
_entity_poly.pdbx_strand_id
1 'polypeptide(L)'
;MKRENIKFRCSVYEKKLLAMRAKRAGISLSEYCRSSALGYEIVERMTPEQTEQFRMLARYGNNFTHIGNMFRKHDPRLAIEADKLMDEIRKHLLNFKK
;
A
#
# COMPACT_ATOMS: atom_id res chain seq x y z
N MET A 1 -0.18 14.51 -25.45
CA MET A 1 -0.36 15.68 -24.55
C MET A 1 -1.83 16.10 -24.59
N LYS A 2 -2.50 16.18 -23.44
CA LYS A 2 -3.92 16.60 -23.35
C LYS A 2 -4.00 18.11 -23.68
N ARG A 3 -4.88 18.53 -24.60
CA ARG A 3 -4.95 19.91 -25.16
C ARG A 3 -6.16 20.75 -24.68
N GLU A 4 -7.28 20.09 -24.41
CA GLU A 4 -8.52 20.75 -23.97
C GLU A 4 -8.54 21.01 -22.46
N ASN A 5 -9.22 22.09 -22.04
CA ASN A 5 -9.39 22.46 -20.64
C ASN A 5 -10.86 22.51 -20.21
N ILE A 6 -11.11 22.13 -18.96
CA ILE A 6 -12.43 22.21 -18.30
C ILE A 6 -12.27 23.05 -17.05
N LYS A 7 -13.18 24.01 -16.82
CA LYS A 7 -13.21 24.87 -15.64
C LYS A 7 -14.56 24.72 -14.95
N PHE A 8 -14.57 24.59 -13.64
CA PHE A 8 -15.78 24.54 -12.83
C PHE A 8 -15.64 25.47 -11.62
N ARG A 9 -16.77 26.00 -11.15
CA ARG A 9 -16.82 26.83 -9.94
C ARG A 9 -16.72 25.93 -8.71
N CYS A 10 -15.97 26.37 -7.71
CA CYS A 10 -15.87 25.73 -6.42
C CYS A 10 -15.56 26.78 -5.36
N SER A 11 -15.94 26.50 -4.12
CA SER A 11 -15.54 27.25 -2.94
C SER A 11 -14.04 27.08 -2.66
N VAL A 12 -13.51 27.98 -1.84
CA VAL A 12 -12.11 27.91 -1.37
C VAL A 12 -11.85 26.58 -0.64
N TYR A 13 -12.83 26.09 0.13
CA TYR A 13 -12.72 24.85 0.87
C TYR A 13 -12.66 23.63 -0.06
N GLU A 14 -13.58 23.53 -1.03
CA GLU A 14 -13.61 22.43 -2.01
C GLU A 14 -12.31 22.37 -2.81
N LYS A 15 -11.78 23.52 -3.24
CA LYS A 15 -10.49 23.59 -3.94
C LYS A 15 -9.35 23.02 -3.09
N LYS A 16 -9.29 23.39 -1.80
CA LYS A 16 -8.28 22.85 -0.87
C LYS A 16 -8.46 21.35 -0.65
N LEU A 17 -9.70 20.89 -0.48
CA LEU A 17 -10.02 19.48 -0.26
C LEU A 17 -9.59 18.62 -1.45
N LEU A 18 -9.92 19.03 -2.68
CA LEU A 18 -9.51 18.32 -3.90
C LEU A 18 -7.99 18.25 -4.03
N ALA A 19 -7.28 19.34 -3.72
CA ALA A 19 -5.82 19.36 -3.72
C ALA A 19 -5.23 18.40 -2.67
N MET A 20 -5.84 18.32 -1.48
CA MET A 20 -5.41 17.41 -0.42
C MET A 20 -5.61 15.95 -0.82
N ARG A 21 -6.77 15.61 -1.40
CA ARG A 21 -7.07 14.25 -1.87
C ARG A 21 -6.17 13.84 -3.04
N ALA A 22 -5.93 14.74 -3.99
CA ALA A 22 -4.98 14.51 -5.07
C ALA A 22 -3.56 14.24 -4.53
N LYS A 23 -3.13 14.99 -3.51
CA LYS A 23 -1.84 14.77 -2.84
C LYS A 23 -1.77 13.41 -2.13
N ARG A 24 -2.84 12.97 -1.46
CA ARG A 24 -2.92 11.64 -0.82
C ARG A 24 -2.85 10.51 -1.84
N ALA A 25 -3.54 10.65 -2.97
CA ALA A 25 -3.41 9.74 -4.11
C ALA A 25 -2.07 9.87 -4.86
N GLY A 26 -1.32 10.94 -4.57
CA GLY A 26 -0.04 11.24 -5.21
C GLY A 26 -0.12 11.42 -6.72
N ILE A 27 -1.22 12.00 -7.20
CA ILE A 27 -1.45 12.37 -8.59
C ILE A 27 -1.74 13.88 -8.67
N SER A 28 -1.65 14.46 -9.87
CA SER A 28 -1.99 15.87 -10.06
C SER A 28 -3.47 16.12 -9.80
N LEU A 29 -3.82 17.35 -9.40
CA LEU A 29 -5.22 17.76 -9.21
C LEU A 29 -6.08 17.51 -10.47
N SER A 30 -5.54 17.82 -11.65
CA SER A 30 -6.22 17.61 -12.93
C SER A 30 -6.45 16.12 -13.24
N GLU A 31 -5.55 15.24 -12.80
CA GLU A 31 -5.74 13.81 -12.96
C GLU A 31 -6.74 13.27 -11.94
N TYR A 32 -6.65 13.71 -10.69
CA TYR A 32 -7.60 13.35 -9.64
C TYR A 32 -9.05 13.69 -10.02
N CYS A 33 -9.29 14.91 -10.50
CA CYS A 33 -10.64 15.33 -10.92
C CYS A 33 -11.12 14.56 -12.15
N ARG A 34 -10.23 14.30 -13.12
CA ARG A 34 -10.57 13.53 -14.32
C ARG A 34 -10.90 12.08 -13.98
N SER A 35 -10.07 11.42 -13.18
CA SER A 35 -10.28 10.04 -12.75
C SER A 35 -11.54 9.91 -11.93
N SER A 36 -11.78 10.84 -11.01
CA SER A 36 -13.02 10.89 -10.23
C SER A 36 -14.25 11.03 -11.13
N ALA A 37 -14.20 11.92 -12.13
CA ALA A 37 -15.33 12.17 -13.02
C ALA A 37 -15.59 11.01 -14.00
N LEU A 38 -14.55 10.25 -14.37
CA LEU A 38 -14.66 9.08 -15.24
C LEU A 38 -14.93 7.78 -14.47
N GLY A 39 -15.06 7.83 -13.15
CA GLY A 39 -15.30 6.65 -12.30
C GLY A 39 -14.11 5.70 -12.18
N TYR A 40 -12.89 6.18 -12.45
CA TYR A 40 -11.69 5.38 -12.22
C TYR A 40 -11.38 5.28 -10.72
N GLU A 41 -10.90 4.10 -10.30
CA GLU A 41 -10.47 3.87 -8.94
C GLU A 41 -9.23 4.71 -8.62
N ILE A 42 -9.30 5.47 -7.52
CA ILE A 42 -8.21 6.31 -7.04
C ILE A 42 -7.68 5.71 -5.76
N VAL A 43 -6.55 5.02 -5.85
CA VAL A 43 -5.88 4.41 -4.71
C VAL A 43 -5.05 5.47 -3.98
N GLU A 44 -5.28 5.64 -2.68
CA GLU A 44 -4.43 6.49 -1.84
C GLU A 44 -3.03 5.87 -1.72
N ARG A 45 -1.98 6.71 -1.75
CA ARG A 45 -0.63 6.23 -1.49
C ARG A 45 -0.51 5.79 -0.04
N MET A 46 0.27 4.73 0.18
CA MET A 46 0.69 4.36 1.52
C MET A 46 1.39 5.53 2.20
N THR A 47 1.03 5.79 3.45
CA THR A 47 1.73 6.78 4.26
C THR A 47 3.16 6.31 4.55
N PRO A 48 4.09 7.23 4.90
CA PRO A 48 5.44 6.84 5.34
C PRO A 48 5.41 5.83 6.49
N GLU A 49 4.48 6.00 7.44
CA GLU A 49 4.32 5.12 8.60
C GLU A 49 3.87 3.73 8.19
N GLN A 50 2.88 3.63 7.29
CA GLN A 50 2.44 2.35 6.73
C GLN A 50 3.59 1.67 6.00
N THR A 51 4.34 2.42 5.19
CA THR A 51 5.51 1.90 4.45
C THR A 51 6.55 1.31 5.40
N GLU A 52 6.82 1.97 6.52
CA GLU A 52 7.79 1.50 7.51
C GLU A 52 7.31 0.22 8.22
N GLN A 53 6.03 0.17 8.61
CA GLN A 53 5.44 -1.05 9.17
C GLN A 53 5.52 -2.23 8.19
N PHE A 54 5.32 -1.98 6.90
CA PHE A 54 5.47 -3.02 5.87
C PHE A 54 6.90 -3.52 5.72
N ARG A 55 7.89 -2.62 5.77
CA ARG A 55 9.30 -3.02 5.76
C ARG A 55 9.65 -3.88 6.97
N MET A 56 9.14 -3.50 8.15
CA MET A 56 9.31 -4.27 9.37
C MET A 56 8.69 -5.67 9.24
N LEU A 57 7.46 -5.78 8.73
CA LEU A 57 6.80 -7.06 8.47
C LEU A 57 7.59 -7.94 7.49
N ALA A 58 8.10 -7.36 6.40
CA ALA A 58 8.95 -8.09 5.45
C ALA A 58 10.24 -8.61 6.12
N ARG A 59 10.86 -7.81 6.99
CA ARG A 59 12.02 -8.24 7.79
C ARG A 59 11.67 -9.39 8.71
N TYR A 60 10.51 -9.35 9.38
CA TYR A 60 10.05 -10.45 10.22
C TYR A 60 9.80 -11.74 9.43
N GLY A 61 9.22 -11.67 8.24
CA GLY A 61 9.08 -12.84 7.36
C GLY A 61 10.43 -13.52 7.06
N ASN A 62 11.47 -12.73 6.80
CA ASN A 62 12.83 -13.25 6.61
C ASN A 62 13.38 -13.86 7.90
N ASN A 63 13.20 -13.20 9.04
CA ASN A 63 13.63 -13.74 10.34
C ASN A 63 12.97 -15.08 10.66
N PHE A 64 11.65 -15.23 10.43
CA PHE A 64 10.96 -16.50 10.63
C PHE A 64 11.43 -17.59 9.66
N THR A 65 11.78 -17.22 8.42
CA THR A 65 12.43 -18.16 7.49
C THR A 65 13.76 -18.66 8.06
N HIS A 66 14.58 -17.77 8.63
CA HIS A 66 15.85 -18.16 9.26
C HIS A 66 15.65 -19.05 10.48
N ILE A 67 14.66 -18.74 11.33
CA ILE A 67 14.28 -19.58 12.48
C ILE A 67 13.84 -20.97 12.01
N GLY A 68 12.94 -21.05 11.03
CA GLY A 68 12.48 -22.32 10.47
C GLY A 68 13.64 -23.15 9.92
N ASN A 69 14.57 -22.53 9.20
CA ASN A 69 15.78 -23.18 8.70
C ASN A 69 16.70 -23.70 9.82
N MET A 70 16.89 -22.91 10.88
CA MET A 70 17.76 -23.25 12.01
C MET A 70 17.24 -24.47 12.78
N PHE A 71 15.92 -24.51 13.03
CA PHE A 71 15.31 -25.56 13.84
C PHE A 71 14.84 -26.78 13.05
N ARG A 72 14.93 -26.78 11.71
CA ARG A 72 14.41 -27.86 10.85
C ARG A 72 14.86 -29.28 11.23
N LYS A 73 16.06 -29.45 11.79
CA LYS A 73 16.58 -30.75 12.26
C LYS A 73 16.45 -30.97 13.77
N HIS A 74 16.38 -29.91 14.57
CA HIS A 74 16.38 -29.98 16.05
C HIS A 74 14.97 -29.96 16.63
N ASP A 75 14.09 -29.11 16.10
CA ASP A 75 12.68 -29.05 16.44
C ASP A 75 11.84 -28.84 15.15
N PRO A 76 11.41 -29.93 14.50
CA PRO A 76 10.59 -29.85 13.31
C PRO A 76 9.22 -29.18 13.55
N ARG A 77 8.68 -29.21 14.77
CA ARG A 77 7.37 -28.59 15.07
C ARG A 77 7.50 -27.08 15.05
N LEU A 78 8.52 -26.55 15.72
CA LEU A 78 8.83 -25.12 15.69
C LEU A 78 9.12 -24.63 14.27
N ALA A 79 9.84 -25.44 13.46
CA ALA A 79 10.10 -25.08 12.07
C ALA A 79 8.80 -24.97 11.24
N ILE A 80 7.85 -25.89 11.42
CA ILE A 80 6.55 -25.84 10.75
C ILE A 80 5.75 -24.60 11.18
N GLU A 81 5.76 -24.26 12.46
CA GLU A 81 5.07 -23.06 12.96
C GLU A 81 5.68 -21.77 12.42
N ALA A 82 7.01 -21.69 12.37
CA ALA A 82 7.72 -20.55 11.78
C ALA A 82 7.43 -20.40 10.27
N ASP A 83 7.40 -21.52 9.53
CA ASP A 83 7.04 -21.54 8.11
C ASP A 83 5.58 -21.09 7.89
N LYS A 84 4.63 -21.54 8.74
CA LYS A 84 3.23 -21.09 8.70
C LYS A 84 3.08 -19.59 8.93
N LEU A 85 3.73 -19.05 9.96
CA LEU A 85 3.66 -17.63 10.28
C LEU A 85 4.27 -16.77 9.16
N MET A 86 5.37 -17.26 8.56
CA MET A 86 5.97 -16.63 7.40
C MET A 86 5.01 -16.59 6.19
N ASP A 87 4.28 -17.67 5.93
CA ASP A 87 3.28 -17.72 4.86
C ASP A 87 2.11 -16.76 5.10
N GLU A 88 1.66 -16.62 6.35
CA GLU A 88 0.65 -15.62 6.73
C GLU A 88 1.15 -14.19 6.47
N ILE A 89 2.38 -13.87 6.88
CA ILE A 89 3.00 -12.56 6.61
C ILE A 89 3.08 -12.31 5.10
N ARG A 90 3.48 -13.30 4.30
CA ARG A 90 3.54 -13.16 2.82
C ARG A 90 2.16 -12.91 2.22
N LYS A 91 1.12 -13.63 2.67
CA LYS A 91 -0.26 -13.41 2.21
C LYS A 91 -0.72 -11.98 2.51
N HIS A 92 -0.46 -11.50 3.73
CA HIS A 92 -0.78 -10.12 4.08
C HIS A 92 -0.05 -9.11 3.19
N LEU A 93 1.25 -9.29 2.92
CA LEU A 93 2.01 -8.40 2.04
C LEU A 93 1.53 -8.43 0.58
N LEU A 94 1.06 -9.58 0.08
CA LEU A 94 0.59 -9.74 -1.31
C LEU A 94 -0.80 -9.12 -1.54
N ASN A 95 -1.66 -9.12 -0.53
CA ASN A 95 -3.01 -8.55 -0.64
C ASN A 95 -3.01 -7.02 -0.86
N PHE A 96 -1.90 -6.32 -0.62
CA PHE A 96 -1.75 -4.89 -0.88
C PHE A 96 -1.24 -4.54 -2.29
N LYS A 97 -0.93 -5.54 -3.13
CA LYS A 97 -0.56 -5.32 -4.54
C LYS A 97 -1.76 -5.25 -5.49
N LYS A 98 -2.97 -5.50 -5.00
CA LYS A 98 -4.23 -5.29 -5.73
C LYS A 98 -4.73 -3.89 -5.43
#